data_AF-A0A3R9WYL4-F1
#
_entry.id   AF-A0A3R9WYL4-F1
#
_cell.length_a   1.000
_cell.length_b   1.000
_cell.length_c   1.000
_cell.angle_alpha   90.00
_cell.angle_beta   90.00
_cell.angle_gamma   90.00
#
_symmetry.space_group_name_H-M   'P 1'
#
loop_
_entity.id
_entity.type
_entity.pdbx_description
1 polymer ?
#
loop_
_entity_poly.entity_id
_entity_poly.type
_entity_poly.pdbx_seq_one_letter_code
_entity_poly.pdbx_strand_id
1 'polypeptide(L)'
;MSEQRVHVRIAGHLGRWWVFGPLVGLVAAVAMGVRIFHGGPIGMADNGDGPSRMCALDTSVHVDKGSSWWFDFANFRYDRAEPQACTSENTYPGSGKWMPALARPLSQLLGYGGAIDLRAQALLWCALVGLAFAVFAVALRGRLLLRLLVCAALFLVVGDSVVAGYAASPFSELAGLTGLLLATVGAVHLGGTPRARLGGLLLFTVGSVTLVGSKMQALTMAVPLLALLLWSKVPVGRLTGRFSARVLPLAAALVIGAAGTHTLLFQMEAFKEINRTEMIFVGIMGKSPDPAKDAVELGLPADFGQYAGLNWWGEKAPQKDPRWPEVKDRITYANIGGYLVKHPGVALRIADGGLDDFAASRPDNLGSYPVSAGKPAGAQEHRLALYTGFLRTLGGGWVLGLQFAFLAAGAWWLRRSPDNPRRRAFLALVICLGGATLTQFATAMYGEAIENTKHLIYGIFATGLAFVLTAAAVLCTPASAAPGRGPLGSSSGTRRMTTTSAS
;
A
#
# COMPACT_ATOMS: atom_id res chain seq x y z
N MET A 1 24.13 27.82 -32.93
CA MET A 1 23.97 26.41 -33.41
C MET A 1 24.71 25.36 -32.57
N SER A 2 25.63 25.70 -31.66
CA SER A 2 26.34 24.72 -30.81
C SER A 2 25.55 24.32 -29.56
N GLU A 3 24.91 25.25 -28.86
CA GLU A 3 24.15 24.98 -27.62
C GLU A 3 22.94 24.04 -27.84
N GLN A 4 22.19 24.24 -28.91
CA GLN A 4 21.03 23.41 -29.24
C GLN A 4 21.42 21.94 -29.48
N ARG A 5 22.61 21.67 -30.04
CA ARG A 5 23.13 20.30 -30.20
C ARG A 5 23.56 19.68 -28.88
N VAL A 6 24.10 20.48 -27.96
CA VAL A 6 24.48 20.03 -26.61
C VAL A 6 23.23 19.64 -25.82
N HIS A 7 22.18 20.46 -25.81
CA HIS A 7 20.91 20.15 -25.16
C HIS A 7 20.25 18.86 -25.71
N VAL A 8 20.26 18.68 -27.05
CA VAL A 8 19.71 17.47 -27.68
C VAL A 8 20.52 16.22 -27.33
N ARG A 9 21.85 16.31 -27.27
CA ARG A 9 22.72 15.18 -26.86
C ARG A 9 22.53 14.81 -25.39
N ILE A 10 22.47 15.79 -24.49
CA ILE A 10 22.23 15.56 -23.05
C ILE A 10 20.86 14.91 -22.84
N ALA A 11 19.80 15.43 -23.47
CA ALA A 11 18.47 14.84 -23.40
C ALA A 11 18.42 13.41 -23.96
N GLY A 12 19.18 13.12 -25.02
CA GLY A 12 19.31 11.78 -25.60
C GLY A 12 20.00 10.79 -24.66
N HIS A 13 21.06 11.22 -23.96
CA HIS A 13 21.76 10.39 -22.97
C HIS A 13 20.92 10.16 -21.71
N LEU A 14 20.31 11.23 -21.16
CA LEU A 14 19.41 11.14 -20.01
C LEU A 14 18.12 10.37 -20.32
N GLY A 15 17.73 10.27 -21.59
CA GLY A 15 16.58 9.49 -22.02
C GLY A 15 16.78 7.97 -21.98
N ARG A 16 18.04 7.49 -21.99
CA ARG A 16 18.38 6.06 -21.97
C ARG A 16 17.96 5.44 -20.64
N TRP A 17 17.28 4.29 -20.71
CA TRP A 17 16.65 3.69 -19.52
C TRP A 17 17.64 3.31 -18.42
N TRP A 18 18.86 2.89 -18.78
CA TRP A 18 19.92 2.53 -17.83
C TRP A 18 20.58 3.73 -17.15
N VAL A 19 20.34 4.95 -17.63
CA VAL A 19 20.78 6.20 -16.97
C VAL A 19 19.60 6.82 -16.22
N PHE A 20 18.46 6.96 -16.90
CA PHE A 20 17.26 7.59 -16.35
C PHE A 20 16.76 6.92 -15.07
N GLY A 21 16.62 5.60 -15.08
CA GLY A 21 16.10 4.85 -13.93
C GLY A 21 16.94 5.07 -12.67
N PRO A 22 18.24 4.72 -12.69
CA PRO A 22 19.11 4.90 -11.53
C PRO A 22 19.18 6.34 -11.03
N LEU A 23 19.23 7.34 -11.93
CA LEU A 23 19.27 8.75 -11.54
C LEU A 23 17.98 9.18 -10.82
N VAL A 24 16.81 8.82 -11.37
CA VAL A 24 15.52 9.11 -10.73
C VAL A 24 15.42 8.41 -9.37
N GLY A 25 15.90 7.16 -9.27
CA GLY A 25 15.95 6.44 -8.00
C GLY A 25 16.83 7.10 -6.96
N LEU A 26 18.04 7.52 -7.33
CA LEU A 26 18.95 8.22 -6.43
C LEU A 26 18.34 9.54 -5.95
N VAL A 27 17.80 10.35 -6.86
CA VAL A 27 17.14 11.62 -6.52
C VAL A 27 15.95 11.39 -5.59
N ALA A 28 15.12 10.37 -5.84
CA ALA A 28 13.98 10.05 -4.98
C ALA A 28 14.41 9.60 -3.58
N ALA A 29 15.46 8.76 -3.47
CA ALA A 29 15.99 8.34 -2.18
C ALA A 29 16.53 9.51 -1.36
N VAL A 30 17.32 10.40 -1.99
CA VAL A 30 17.86 11.60 -1.34
C VAL A 30 16.74 12.56 -0.94
N ALA A 31 15.79 12.82 -1.84
CA ALA A 31 14.65 13.69 -1.56
C ALA A 31 13.79 13.15 -0.41
N MET A 32 13.57 11.84 -0.34
CA MET A 32 12.86 11.21 0.78
C MET A 32 13.65 11.34 2.09
N GLY A 33 14.97 11.12 2.05
CA GLY A 33 15.84 11.33 3.20
C GLY A 33 15.77 12.77 3.71
N VAL A 34 15.89 13.76 2.82
CA VAL A 34 15.73 15.18 3.18
C VAL A 34 14.34 15.43 3.78
N ARG A 35 13.27 14.90 3.18
CA ARG A 35 11.91 15.06 3.70
C ARG A 35 11.77 14.54 5.14
N ILE A 36 12.31 13.37 5.44
CA ILE A 36 12.21 12.75 6.77
C ILE A 36 13.13 13.42 7.80
N PHE A 37 14.36 13.79 7.42
CA PHE A 37 15.38 14.20 8.39
C PHE A 37 15.63 15.71 8.48
N HIS A 38 15.21 16.51 7.49
CA HIS A 38 15.45 17.96 7.50
C HIS A 38 14.68 18.66 8.62
N GLY A 39 15.38 19.43 9.46
CA GLY A 39 14.77 20.07 10.63
C GLY A 39 14.42 19.09 11.75
N GLY A 40 15.06 17.91 11.77
CA GLY A 40 14.86 16.84 12.74
C GLY A 40 14.07 15.65 12.16
N PRO A 41 14.37 14.42 12.64
CA PRO A 41 13.67 13.22 12.24
C PRO A 41 12.20 13.30 12.63
N ILE A 42 11.34 12.78 11.76
CA ILE A 42 9.91 12.61 12.01
C ILE A 42 9.53 11.13 11.90
N GLY A 43 8.50 10.75 12.64
CA GLY A 43 7.83 9.45 12.56
C GLY A 43 6.38 9.62 12.98
N MET A 44 5.83 8.61 13.63
CA MET A 44 4.54 8.65 14.30
C MET A 44 4.66 7.97 15.66
N ALA A 45 4.02 8.58 16.64
CA ALA A 45 3.87 8.05 17.99
C ALA A 45 3.21 6.67 17.95
N ASP A 46 3.58 5.84 18.92
CA ASP A 46 2.99 4.52 19.09
C ASP A 46 1.56 4.66 19.62
N ASN A 47 0.64 3.87 19.06
CA ASN A 47 -0.78 3.90 19.42
C ASN A 47 -1.20 2.62 20.19
N GLY A 48 -0.25 1.77 20.57
CA GLY A 48 -0.48 0.47 21.20
C GLY A 48 -0.07 -0.73 20.35
N ASP A 49 0.13 -0.54 19.04
CA ASP A 49 0.50 -1.63 18.13
C ASP A 49 2.00 -2.00 18.21
N GLY A 50 2.87 -1.01 18.50
CA GLY A 50 4.31 -1.15 18.45
C GLY A 50 4.93 -2.23 19.34
N PRO A 51 4.50 -2.45 20.59
CA PRO A 51 5.07 -3.47 21.47
C PRO A 51 5.03 -4.85 20.83
N SER A 52 3.89 -5.22 20.21
CA SER A 52 3.72 -6.54 19.60
C SER A 52 4.73 -6.84 18.49
N ARG A 53 5.24 -5.79 17.84
CA ARG A 53 6.21 -5.87 16.74
C ARG A 53 7.63 -5.83 17.24
N MET A 54 7.90 -4.95 18.19
CA MET A 54 9.23 -4.74 18.74
C MET A 54 9.63 -5.87 19.69
N CYS A 55 8.64 -6.50 20.35
CA CYS A 55 8.87 -7.73 21.12
C CYS A 55 9.24 -8.94 20.26
N ALA A 56 8.81 -8.99 19.00
CA ALA A 56 9.26 -10.02 18.05
C ALA A 56 10.77 -9.96 17.76
N LEU A 57 11.44 -8.91 18.23
CA LEU A 57 12.87 -8.66 18.12
C LEU A 57 13.54 -8.53 19.50
N ASP A 58 12.86 -8.89 20.59
CA ASP A 58 13.38 -8.75 21.97
C ASP A 58 13.75 -7.30 22.33
N THR A 59 12.93 -6.35 21.89
CA THR A 59 13.16 -4.92 22.15
C THR A 59 11.95 -4.22 22.73
N SER A 60 12.20 -3.21 23.56
CA SER A 60 11.20 -2.36 24.18
C SER A 60 11.56 -0.88 23.95
N VAL A 61 10.55 -0.01 23.98
CA VAL A 61 10.77 1.41 23.68
C VAL A 61 11.65 2.05 24.75
N HIS A 62 12.57 2.91 24.32
CA HIS A 62 13.24 3.86 25.21
C HIS A 62 12.43 5.14 25.26
N VAL A 63 11.93 5.51 26.43
CA VAL A 63 11.16 6.76 26.62
C VAL A 63 12.11 7.84 27.15
N ASP A 64 12.43 8.80 26.29
CA ASP A 64 13.26 9.95 26.68
C ASP A 64 12.59 10.77 27.80
N LYS A 65 13.40 11.44 28.62
CA LYS A 65 12.89 12.31 29.70
C LYS A 65 11.96 13.39 29.12
N GLY A 66 10.73 13.44 29.64
CA GLY A 66 9.69 14.37 29.18
C GLY A 66 8.91 13.89 27.95
N SER A 67 9.27 12.74 27.37
CA SER A 67 8.46 12.04 26.39
C SER A 67 7.39 11.19 27.08
N SER A 68 6.43 10.71 26.31
CA SER A 68 5.50 9.65 26.69
C SER A 68 5.62 8.52 25.67
N TRP A 69 5.24 7.31 26.07
CA TRP A 69 5.25 6.18 25.13
C TRP A 69 4.18 6.39 24.04
N TRP A 70 2.96 6.69 24.48
CA TRP A 70 1.77 6.60 23.64
C TRP A 70 1.33 7.96 23.10
N PHE A 71 0.92 7.98 21.85
CA PHE A 71 0.18 9.05 21.16
C PHE A 71 0.90 10.41 21.01
N ASP A 72 1.63 10.90 22.02
CA ASP A 72 2.11 12.29 22.02
C ASP A 72 3.37 12.51 21.19
N PHE A 73 4.34 11.59 21.29
CA PHE A 73 5.68 11.77 20.73
C PHE A 73 6.17 10.53 19.97
N ALA A 74 6.92 10.75 18.90
CA ALA A 74 7.60 9.69 18.17
C ALA A 74 8.88 9.28 18.91
N ASN A 75 8.88 8.05 19.45
CA ASN A 75 10.05 7.47 20.11
C ASN A 75 10.81 6.59 19.11
N PHE A 76 12.07 6.93 18.82
CA PHE A 76 12.85 6.23 17.78
C PHE A 76 13.74 5.11 18.30
N ARG A 77 14.15 5.19 19.57
CA ARG A 77 15.11 4.27 20.17
C ARG A 77 14.36 3.13 20.87
N TYR A 78 14.85 1.91 20.63
CA TYR A 78 14.38 0.70 21.30
C TYR A 78 15.58 -0.03 21.90
N ASP A 79 15.54 -0.24 23.21
CA ASP A 79 16.54 -0.98 23.96
C ASP A 79 16.21 -2.48 23.99
N ARG A 80 17.14 -3.31 24.46
CA ARG A 80 16.83 -4.72 24.70
C ARG A 80 15.72 -4.81 25.75
N ALA A 81 14.71 -5.61 25.48
CA ALA A 81 13.65 -5.85 26.46
C ALA A 81 14.24 -6.58 27.68
N GLU A 82 13.71 -6.26 28.87
CA GLU A 82 14.01 -7.01 30.09
C GLU A 82 13.62 -8.49 29.91
N PRO A 83 14.30 -9.42 30.61
CA PRO A 83 13.93 -10.83 30.59
C PRO A 83 12.43 -11.00 30.89
N GLN A 84 11.73 -11.80 30.09
CA GLN A 84 10.29 -12.10 30.20
C GLN A 84 9.33 -10.96 29.83
N ALA A 85 9.80 -9.76 29.50
CA ALA A 85 8.92 -8.67 29.03
C ALA A 85 8.24 -8.98 27.68
N CYS A 86 8.90 -9.79 26.85
CA CYS A 86 8.37 -10.25 25.57
C CYS A 86 8.03 -11.74 25.63
N THR A 87 6.74 -12.05 25.54
CA THR A 87 6.20 -13.42 25.50
C THR A 87 5.66 -13.74 24.11
N SER A 88 5.39 -15.03 23.85
CA SER A 88 4.72 -15.46 22.61
C SER A 88 3.32 -14.84 22.43
N GLU A 89 2.65 -14.51 23.53
CA GLU A 89 1.32 -13.89 23.53
C GLU A 89 1.36 -12.43 23.07
N ASN A 90 2.46 -11.73 23.39
CA ASN A 90 2.69 -10.34 23.03
C ASN A 90 3.59 -10.19 21.79
N THR A 91 3.72 -11.25 20.99
CA THR A 91 4.54 -11.25 19.77
C THR A 91 3.67 -11.48 18.55
N TYR A 92 3.64 -10.52 17.63
CA TYR A 92 2.87 -10.66 16.40
C TYR A 92 3.73 -11.26 15.27
N PRO A 93 3.40 -12.47 14.76
CA PRO A 93 4.11 -13.05 13.62
C PRO A 93 3.67 -12.42 12.30
N GLY A 94 4.62 -12.13 11.41
CA GLY A 94 4.31 -11.61 10.08
C GLY A 94 5.49 -10.88 9.45
N SER A 95 5.25 -10.30 8.27
CA SER A 95 6.25 -9.50 7.57
C SER A 95 6.52 -8.16 8.27
N GLY A 96 5.65 -7.70 9.19
CA GLY A 96 5.85 -6.43 9.90
C GLY A 96 7.21 -6.27 10.62
N LYS A 97 7.91 -7.38 10.94
CA LYS A 97 9.21 -7.34 11.64
C LYS A 97 10.45 -7.28 10.75
N TRP A 98 10.35 -7.52 9.44
CA TRP A 98 11.57 -7.63 8.61
C TRP A 98 12.29 -6.29 8.47
N MET A 99 11.56 -5.18 8.42
CA MET A 99 12.16 -3.84 8.34
C MET A 99 12.95 -3.47 9.58
N PRO A 100 12.38 -3.54 10.81
CA PRO A 100 13.15 -3.25 12.01
C PRO A 100 14.28 -4.27 12.24
N ALA A 101 14.10 -5.54 11.82
CA ALA A 101 15.17 -6.54 11.86
C ALA A 101 16.38 -6.16 10.97
N LEU A 102 16.14 -5.66 9.76
CA LEU A 102 17.19 -5.16 8.87
C LEU A 102 17.75 -3.81 9.32
N ALA A 103 16.95 -3.00 10.03
CA ALA A 103 17.40 -1.74 10.60
C ALA A 103 18.37 -1.91 11.77
N ARG A 104 18.35 -3.05 12.49
CA ARG A 104 19.25 -3.34 13.61
C ARG A 104 20.75 -3.20 13.26
N PRO A 105 21.31 -3.94 12.28
CA PRO A 105 22.72 -3.79 11.92
C PRO A 105 23.03 -2.39 11.40
N LEU A 106 22.09 -1.76 10.68
CA LEU A 106 22.25 -0.40 10.20
C LEU A 106 22.28 0.63 11.34
N SER A 107 21.51 0.41 12.41
CA SER A 107 21.52 1.25 13.61
C SER A 107 22.90 1.24 14.27
N GLN A 108 23.49 0.05 14.41
CA GLN A 108 24.83 -0.14 14.97
C GLN A 108 25.91 0.50 14.09
N LEU A 109 25.82 0.31 12.77
CA LEU A 109 26.76 0.89 11.81
C LEU A 109 26.75 2.42 11.84
N LEU A 110 25.57 3.03 12.04
CA LEU A 110 25.40 4.48 12.11
C LEU A 110 25.67 5.07 13.51
N GLY A 111 26.01 4.23 14.50
CA GLY A 111 26.27 4.66 15.87
C GLY A 111 25.02 5.14 16.62
N TYR A 112 23.81 4.72 16.20
CA TYR A 112 22.60 5.00 16.97
C TYR A 112 22.56 4.16 18.26
N GLY A 113 21.99 4.76 19.32
CA GLY A 113 21.86 4.11 20.62
C GLY A 113 20.77 3.04 20.66
N GLY A 114 20.85 2.17 21.67
CA GLY A 114 19.90 1.06 21.88
C GLY A 114 20.17 -0.16 21.00
N ALA A 115 19.22 -1.10 21.01
CA ALA A 115 19.29 -2.31 20.18
C ALA A 115 18.81 -2.05 18.75
N ILE A 116 17.82 -1.18 18.57
CA ILE A 116 17.27 -0.76 17.28
C ILE A 116 16.93 0.73 17.35
N ASP A 117 17.23 1.47 16.28
CA ASP A 117 16.78 2.85 16.09
C ASP A 117 15.97 2.97 14.80
N LEU A 118 14.73 3.43 14.91
CA LEU A 118 13.80 3.54 13.79
C LEU A 118 14.21 4.61 12.76
N ARG A 119 15.17 5.49 13.06
CA ARG A 119 15.80 6.35 12.05
C ARG A 119 16.60 5.54 11.03
N ALA A 120 17.23 4.44 11.45
CA ALA A 120 17.88 3.52 10.53
C ALA A 120 16.84 2.82 9.63
N GLN A 121 15.67 2.46 10.18
CA GLN A 121 14.55 1.93 9.39
C GLN A 121 14.08 2.92 8.32
N ALA A 122 13.97 4.20 8.67
CA ALA A 122 13.61 5.23 7.69
C ALA A 122 14.66 5.39 6.58
N LEU A 123 15.96 5.29 6.89
CA LEU A 123 17.03 5.31 5.87
C LEU A 123 16.94 4.10 4.93
N LEU A 124 16.71 2.91 5.48
CA LEU A 124 16.45 1.71 4.69
C LEU A 124 15.25 1.90 3.76
N TRP A 125 14.16 2.48 4.28
CA TRP A 125 12.98 2.77 3.49
C TRP A 125 13.24 3.79 2.38
N CYS A 126 14.05 4.83 2.62
CA CYS A 126 14.48 5.77 1.58
C CYS A 126 15.18 5.05 0.41
N ALA A 127 16.05 4.08 0.71
CA ALA A 127 16.73 3.28 -0.32
C ALA A 127 15.74 2.42 -1.12
N LEU A 128 14.75 1.81 -0.45
CA LEU A 128 13.71 1.02 -1.11
C LEU A 128 12.78 1.88 -1.97
N VAL A 129 12.44 3.08 -1.53
CA VAL A 129 11.75 4.08 -2.35
C VAL A 129 12.58 4.42 -3.59
N GLY A 130 13.88 4.67 -3.43
CA GLY A 130 14.78 4.90 -4.57
C GLY A 130 14.80 3.74 -5.57
N LEU A 131 14.88 2.51 -5.09
CA LEU A 131 14.79 1.31 -5.93
C LEU A 131 13.45 1.26 -6.68
N ALA A 132 12.33 1.48 -5.99
CA ALA A 132 11.01 1.47 -6.60
C ALA A 132 10.88 2.54 -7.70
N PHE A 133 11.39 3.74 -7.45
CA PHE A 133 11.42 4.84 -8.41
C PHE A 133 12.28 4.51 -9.63
N ALA A 134 13.45 3.90 -9.43
CA ALA A 134 14.30 3.46 -10.55
C ALA A 134 13.59 2.43 -11.43
N VAL A 135 12.96 1.42 -10.81
CA VAL A 135 12.21 0.38 -11.52
C VAL A 135 11.02 0.98 -12.27
N PHE A 136 10.27 1.88 -11.64
CA PHE A 136 9.12 2.54 -12.25
C PHE A 136 9.54 3.42 -13.45
N ALA A 137 10.58 4.24 -13.27
CA ALA A 137 11.10 5.16 -14.29
C ALA A 137 11.57 4.44 -15.58
N VAL A 138 12.07 3.20 -15.46
CA VAL A 138 12.45 2.35 -16.60
C VAL A 138 11.23 1.88 -17.42
N ALA A 139 10.06 1.73 -16.77
CA ALA A 139 8.83 1.33 -17.45
C ALA A 139 8.25 2.46 -18.33
N LEU A 140 8.47 3.72 -17.95
CA LEU A 140 7.91 4.89 -18.63
C LEU A 140 8.55 5.14 -20.01
N ARG A 141 7.74 5.58 -20.97
CA ARG A 141 8.16 5.94 -22.34
C ARG A 141 7.68 7.33 -22.73
N GLY A 142 8.10 7.79 -23.90
CA GLY A 142 7.73 9.11 -24.42
C GLY A 142 8.67 10.23 -23.98
N ARG A 143 8.15 11.46 -23.95
CA ARG A 143 8.91 12.69 -23.67
C ARG A 143 9.46 12.70 -22.25
N LEU A 144 10.72 13.12 -22.08
CA LEU A 144 11.41 13.17 -20.79
C LEU A 144 10.62 13.96 -19.74
N LEU A 145 10.10 15.15 -20.10
CA LEU A 145 9.31 15.98 -19.20
C LEU A 145 8.09 15.24 -18.63
N LEU A 146 7.34 14.53 -19.47
CA LEU A 146 6.16 13.79 -19.01
C LEU A 146 6.55 12.65 -18.06
N ARG A 147 7.66 11.97 -18.34
CA ARG A 147 8.19 10.93 -17.44
C ARG A 147 8.59 11.51 -16.09
N LEU A 148 9.26 12.66 -16.08
CA LEU A 148 9.63 13.37 -14.85
C LEU A 148 8.41 13.84 -14.07
N LEU A 149 7.40 14.39 -14.73
CA LEU A 149 6.14 14.80 -14.09
C LEU A 149 5.40 13.61 -13.47
N VAL A 150 5.35 12.46 -14.15
CA VAL A 150 4.75 11.24 -13.59
C VAL A 150 5.55 10.71 -12.40
N CYS A 151 6.89 10.75 -12.44
CA CYS A 151 7.73 10.41 -11.29
C CYS A 151 7.54 11.41 -10.13
N ALA A 152 7.42 12.71 -10.41
CA ALA A 152 7.13 13.71 -9.40
C ALA A 152 5.77 13.48 -8.75
N ALA A 153 4.73 13.17 -9.54
CA ALA A 153 3.41 12.80 -9.02
C ALA A 153 3.47 11.55 -8.13
N LEU A 154 4.27 10.54 -8.50
CA LEU A 154 4.52 9.39 -7.62
C LEU A 154 5.16 9.84 -6.29
N PHE A 155 6.13 10.76 -6.33
CA PHE A 155 6.78 11.28 -5.13
C PHE A 155 5.81 12.05 -4.24
N LEU A 156 4.87 12.80 -4.81
CA LEU A 156 3.83 13.49 -4.04
C LEU A 156 2.93 12.52 -3.27
N VAL A 157 2.70 11.30 -3.78
CA VAL A 157 1.93 10.27 -3.08
C VAL A 157 2.79 9.53 -2.05
N VAL A 158 3.97 9.07 -2.44
CA VAL A 158 4.86 8.26 -1.57
C VAL A 158 5.48 9.09 -0.44
N GLY A 159 5.81 10.35 -0.73
CA GLY A 159 6.40 11.30 0.23
C GLY A 159 5.40 12.08 1.05
N ASP A 160 4.10 11.88 0.82
CA ASP A 160 3.07 12.53 1.64
C ASP A 160 3.19 12.11 3.12
N SER A 161 2.83 13.01 4.01
CA SER A 161 2.92 12.85 5.47
C SER A 161 2.20 11.59 5.97
N VAL A 162 1.12 11.19 5.30
CA VAL A 162 0.38 9.97 5.66
C VAL A 162 1.16 8.69 5.40
N VAL A 163 2.07 8.68 4.42
CA VAL A 163 2.89 7.52 4.06
C VAL A 163 4.26 7.62 4.73
N ALA A 164 4.95 8.75 4.53
CA ALA A 164 6.30 8.97 5.03
C ALA A 164 6.37 8.98 6.57
N GLY A 165 5.28 9.34 7.26
CA GLY A 165 5.18 9.27 8.71
C GLY A 165 5.36 7.86 9.28
N TYR A 166 5.12 6.80 8.50
CA TYR A 166 5.37 5.42 8.93
C TYR A 166 6.85 5.03 8.93
N ALA A 167 7.73 5.78 8.24
CA ALA A 167 9.10 5.35 7.96
C ALA A 167 9.94 5.09 9.23
N ALA A 168 9.83 5.98 10.22
CA ALA A 168 10.49 5.87 11.52
C ALA A 168 9.50 5.53 12.65
N SER A 169 8.62 4.56 12.41
CA SER A 169 7.52 4.22 13.34
C SER A 169 7.42 2.71 13.56
N PRO A 170 6.95 2.25 14.73
CA PRO A 170 6.94 0.83 15.10
C PRO A 170 5.73 0.06 14.52
N PHE A 171 5.32 0.39 13.30
CA PHE A 171 4.10 -0.13 12.70
C PHE A 171 4.36 -1.12 11.57
N SER A 172 3.57 -2.18 11.52
CA SER A 172 3.55 -3.15 10.40
C SER A 172 3.16 -2.52 9.06
N GLU A 173 2.46 -1.39 9.11
CA GLU A 173 1.95 -0.63 7.99
C GLU A 173 3.05 -0.22 7.05
N LEU A 174 4.25 0.11 7.55
CA LEU A 174 5.39 0.43 6.70
C LEU A 174 5.79 -0.74 5.80
N ALA A 175 5.77 -1.97 6.32
CA ALA A 175 6.03 -3.17 5.53
C ALA A 175 4.94 -3.34 4.46
N GLY A 176 3.66 -3.15 4.82
CA GLY A 176 2.54 -3.23 3.89
C GLY A 176 2.62 -2.19 2.76
N LEU A 177 2.87 -0.93 3.10
CA LEU A 177 3.05 0.18 2.16
C LEU A 177 4.23 -0.07 1.21
N THR A 178 5.35 -0.56 1.75
CA THR A 178 6.51 -0.96 0.95
C THR A 178 6.15 -2.10 0.00
N GLY A 179 5.47 -3.13 0.50
CA GLY A 179 4.99 -4.26 -0.29
C GLY A 179 4.08 -3.83 -1.44
N LEU A 180 3.11 -2.95 -1.18
CA LEU A 180 2.21 -2.40 -2.20
C LEU A 180 2.96 -1.58 -3.24
N LEU A 181 3.94 -0.76 -2.85
CA LEU A 181 4.76 0.01 -3.77
C LEU A 181 5.60 -0.92 -4.67
N LEU A 182 6.29 -1.91 -4.09
CA LEU A 182 7.08 -2.88 -4.85
C LEU A 182 6.21 -3.72 -5.79
N ALA A 183 5.03 -4.14 -5.32
CA ALA A 183 4.06 -4.86 -6.15
C ALA A 183 3.66 -4.01 -7.36
N THR A 184 3.30 -2.75 -7.12
CA THR A 184 2.90 -1.80 -8.15
C THR A 184 3.98 -1.60 -9.21
N VAL A 185 5.21 -1.30 -8.80
CA VAL A 185 6.31 -1.05 -9.75
C VAL A 185 6.80 -2.34 -10.43
N GLY A 186 6.59 -3.52 -9.84
CA GLY A 186 6.82 -4.81 -10.50
C GLY A 186 5.78 -5.09 -11.59
N ALA A 187 4.49 -4.89 -11.29
CA ALA A 187 3.38 -5.17 -12.19
C ALA A 187 3.43 -4.37 -13.50
N VAL A 188 3.92 -3.12 -13.49
CA VAL A 188 4.03 -2.31 -14.72
C VAL A 188 4.97 -2.94 -15.76
N HIS A 189 5.89 -3.84 -15.36
CA HIS A 189 6.79 -4.54 -16.27
C HIS A 189 6.20 -5.81 -16.90
N LEU A 190 5.00 -6.24 -16.48
CA LEU A 190 4.31 -7.40 -17.07
C LEU A 190 3.91 -7.18 -18.55
N GLY A 191 3.87 -5.91 -18.99
CA GLY A 191 3.72 -5.53 -20.41
C GLY A 191 5.03 -5.43 -21.20
N GLY A 192 6.17 -5.72 -20.58
CA GLY A 192 7.51 -5.53 -21.12
C GLY A 192 8.05 -6.68 -21.97
N THR A 193 9.38 -6.69 -22.15
CA THR A 193 10.14 -7.81 -22.76
C THR A 193 10.11 -9.04 -21.84
N PRO A 194 10.40 -10.27 -22.32
CA PRO A 194 10.37 -11.46 -21.47
C PRO A 194 11.19 -11.34 -20.17
N ARG A 195 12.40 -10.77 -20.24
CA ARG A 195 13.24 -10.50 -19.05
C ARG A 195 12.58 -9.51 -18.10
N ALA A 196 12.01 -8.42 -18.62
CA ALA A 196 11.30 -7.43 -17.80
C ALA A 196 10.06 -8.04 -17.13
N ARG A 197 9.31 -8.91 -17.83
CA ARG A 197 8.15 -9.60 -17.26
C ARG A 197 8.55 -10.54 -16.12
N LEU A 198 9.65 -11.27 -16.27
CA LEU A 198 10.13 -12.17 -15.23
C LEU A 198 10.58 -11.39 -13.99
N GLY A 199 11.41 -10.35 -14.17
CA GLY A 199 11.82 -9.48 -13.06
C GLY A 199 10.65 -8.76 -12.40
N GLY A 200 9.70 -8.27 -13.22
CA GLY A 200 8.46 -7.64 -12.75
C GLY A 200 7.56 -8.60 -11.98
N LEU A 201 7.42 -9.85 -12.42
CA LEU A 201 6.66 -10.88 -11.70
C LEU A 201 7.32 -11.24 -10.38
N LEU A 202 8.65 -11.39 -10.34
CA LEU A 202 9.38 -11.65 -9.10
C LEU A 202 9.16 -10.51 -8.10
N LEU A 203 9.39 -9.26 -8.53
CA LEU A 203 9.20 -8.09 -7.67
C LEU A 203 7.74 -7.94 -7.24
N PHE A 204 6.78 -8.20 -8.13
CA PHE A 204 5.35 -8.23 -7.82
C PHE A 204 5.03 -9.24 -6.73
N THR A 205 5.57 -10.46 -6.86
CA THR A 205 5.32 -11.55 -5.93
C THR A 205 5.90 -11.22 -4.55
N VAL A 206 7.16 -10.76 -4.49
CA VAL A 206 7.81 -10.35 -3.24
C VAL A 206 7.02 -9.22 -2.57
N GLY A 207 6.68 -8.16 -3.31
CA GLY A 207 5.88 -7.05 -2.79
C GLY A 207 4.51 -7.49 -2.28
N SER A 208 3.83 -8.37 -3.01
CA SER A 208 2.50 -8.88 -2.65
C SER A 208 2.55 -9.77 -1.40
N VAL A 209 3.56 -10.64 -1.26
CA VAL A 209 3.79 -11.45 -0.06
C VAL A 209 4.08 -10.55 1.14
N THR A 210 4.91 -9.53 0.96
CA THR A 210 5.20 -8.54 2.02
C THR A 210 3.93 -7.80 2.45
N LEU A 211 3.10 -7.36 1.50
CA LEU A 211 1.83 -6.67 1.77
C LEU A 211 0.86 -7.56 2.53
N VAL A 212 0.53 -8.72 1.97
CA VAL A 212 -0.45 -9.64 2.56
C VAL A 212 0.00 -10.14 3.92
N GLY A 213 1.30 -10.35 4.11
CA GLY A 213 1.90 -10.76 5.39
C GLY A 213 2.07 -9.65 6.43
N SER A 214 1.77 -8.39 6.09
CA SER A 214 2.07 -7.25 6.98
C SER A 214 1.08 -7.16 8.13
N LYS A 215 -0.22 -7.25 7.84
CA LYS A 215 -1.32 -7.09 8.79
C LYS A 215 -2.56 -7.83 8.29
N MET A 216 -3.41 -8.26 9.21
CA MET A 216 -4.69 -8.91 8.89
C MET A 216 -5.51 -8.09 7.89
N GLN A 217 -5.60 -6.77 8.10
CA GLN A 217 -6.39 -5.88 7.26
C GLN A 217 -5.89 -5.88 5.80
N ALA A 218 -4.59 -6.12 5.55
CA ALA A 218 -4.05 -6.20 4.19
C ALA A 218 -4.41 -7.50 3.46
N LEU A 219 -4.91 -8.52 4.15
CA LEU A 219 -5.13 -9.85 3.59
C LEU A 219 -6.15 -9.83 2.44
N THR A 220 -7.22 -9.06 2.57
CA THR A 220 -8.28 -8.99 1.56
C THR A 220 -7.81 -8.36 0.25
N MET A 221 -6.72 -7.56 0.28
CA MET A 221 -6.06 -7.07 -0.92
C MET A 221 -5.42 -8.19 -1.76
N ALA A 222 -5.27 -9.40 -1.22
CA ALA A 222 -4.85 -10.55 -2.02
C ALA A 222 -5.82 -10.82 -3.18
N VAL A 223 -7.13 -10.58 -3.02
CA VAL A 223 -8.15 -10.85 -4.05
C VAL A 223 -7.85 -10.14 -5.37
N PRO A 224 -7.73 -8.79 -5.43
CA PRO A 224 -7.40 -8.10 -6.68
C PRO A 224 -6.00 -8.45 -7.20
N LEU A 225 -5.02 -8.72 -6.33
CA LEU A 225 -3.66 -9.14 -6.75
C LEU A 225 -3.67 -10.50 -7.45
N LEU A 226 -4.42 -11.46 -6.91
CA LEU A 226 -4.61 -12.78 -7.52
C LEU A 226 -5.37 -12.66 -8.86
N ALA A 227 -6.39 -11.81 -8.93
CA ALA A 227 -7.11 -11.54 -10.18
C ALA A 227 -6.17 -10.99 -11.27
N LEU A 228 -5.25 -10.08 -10.92
CA LEU A 228 -4.23 -9.57 -11.84
C LEU A 228 -3.30 -10.69 -12.35
N LEU A 229 -2.88 -11.61 -11.48
CA LEU A 229 -2.04 -12.75 -11.86
C LEU A 229 -2.78 -13.74 -12.78
N LEU A 230 -4.04 -14.03 -12.51
CA LEU A 230 -4.88 -14.90 -13.35
C LEU A 230 -5.08 -14.31 -14.76
N TRP A 231 -5.09 -12.99 -14.87
CA TRP A 231 -5.13 -12.27 -16.15
C TRP A 231 -3.77 -12.26 -16.88
N SER A 232 -2.67 -12.26 -16.12
CA SER A 232 -1.31 -12.06 -16.63
C SER A 232 -0.76 -13.23 -17.45
N LYS A 233 0.17 -12.92 -18.35
CA LYS A 233 0.88 -13.91 -19.19
C LYS A 233 2.38 -13.60 -19.26
N VAL A 234 3.19 -14.50 -18.73
CA VAL A 234 4.66 -14.41 -18.71
C VAL A 234 5.23 -15.62 -19.45
N PRO A 235 5.64 -15.48 -20.73
CA PRO A 235 6.16 -16.60 -21.51
C PRO A 235 7.51 -17.07 -20.94
N VAL A 236 7.65 -18.39 -20.83
CA VAL A 236 8.88 -19.06 -20.38
C VAL A 236 9.52 -19.73 -21.59
N GLY A 237 10.74 -19.34 -21.93
CA GLY A 237 11.32 -19.55 -23.27
C GLY A 237 11.20 -20.95 -23.85
N ARG A 238 11.45 -22.01 -23.07
CA ARG A 238 11.45 -23.40 -23.56
C ARG A 238 10.10 -24.13 -23.44
N LEU A 239 9.12 -23.55 -22.76
CA LEU A 239 7.83 -24.19 -22.55
C LEU A 239 6.86 -23.81 -23.69
N THR A 240 6.48 -24.80 -24.49
CA THR A 240 5.48 -24.66 -25.55
C THR A 240 4.08 -25.04 -25.03
N GLY A 241 3.02 -24.54 -25.68
CA GLY A 241 1.63 -24.86 -25.33
C GLY A 241 0.80 -23.69 -24.77
N ARG A 242 -0.53 -23.83 -24.81
CA ARG A 242 -1.50 -22.77 -24.48
C ARG A 242 -1.40 -22.25 -23.03
N PHE A 243 -0.85 -23.06 -22.12
CA PHE A 243 -0.75 -22.76 -20.69
C PHE A 243 0.65 -22.38 -20.21
N SER A 244 1.69 -22.50 -21.05
CA SER A 244 3.08 -22.28 -20.61
C SER A 244 3.31 -20.87 -20.06
N ALA A 245 2.68 -19.86 -20.67
CA ALA A 245 2.77 -18.47 -20.23
C ALA A 245 1.98 -18.16 -18.95
N ARG A 246 1.22 -19.12 -18.39
CA ARG A 246 0.47 -18.98 -17.14
C ARG A 246 1.11 -19.70 -15.95
N VAL A 247 2.08 -20.59 -16.18
CA VAL A 247 2.71 -21.36 -15.10
C VAL A 247 3.32 -20.46 -14.04
N LEU A 248 4.15 -19.48 -14.44
CA LEU A 248 4.80 -18.59 -13.47
C LEU A 248 3.80 -17.66 -12.73
N PRO A 249 2.83 -17.01 -13.40
CA PRO A 249 1.79 -16.26 -12.70
C PRO A 249 0.96 -17.11 -11.73
N LEU A 250 0.64 -18.36 -12.08
CA LEU A 250 -0.08 -19.28 -11.18
C LEU A 250 0.79 -19.70 -9.99
N ALA A 251 2.08 -19.97 -10.20
CA ALA A 251 3.00 -20.24 -9.10
C ALA A 251 3.10 -19.04 -8.16
N ALA A 252 3.24 -17.82 -8.70
CA ALA A 252 3.19 -16.59 -7.91
C ALA A 252 1.87 -16.44 -7.13
N ALA A 253 0.74 -16.78 -7.74
CA ALA A 253 -0.57 -16.74 -7.09
C ALA A 253 -0.65 -17.75 -5.92
N LEU A 254 -0.09 -18.95 -6.09
CA LEU A 254 0.01 -19.94 -5.02
C LEU A 254 0.90 -19.45 -3.87
N VAL A 255 2.03 -18.81 -4.16
CA VAL A 255 2.92 -18.24 -3.13
C VAL A 255 2.20 -17.13 -2.34
N ILE A 256 1.51 -16.21 -3.03
CA ILE A 256 0.74 -15.14 -2.38
C ILE A 256 -0.42 -15.73 -1.56
N GLY A 257 -1.12 -16.73 -2.11
CA GLY A 257 -2.18 -17.46 -1.41
C GLY A 257 -1.65 -18.15 -0.14
N ALA A 258 -0.51 -18.82 -0.21
CA ALA A 258 0.14 -19.45 0.93
C ALA A 258 0.55 -18.44 2.01
N ALA A 259 1.09 -17.27 1.61
CA ALA A 259 1.38 -16.18 2.54
C ALA A 259 0.11 -15.63 3.21
N GLY A 260 -0.99 -15.52 2.45
CA GLY A 260 -2.30 -15.15 2.98
C GLY A 260 -2.84 -16.16 3.99
N THR A 261 -2.82 -17.45 3.64
CA THR A 261 -3.20 -18.54 4.55
C THR A 261 -2.34 -18.54 5.81
N HIS A 262 -1.02 -18.38 5.69
CA HIS A 262 -0.13 -18.26 6.84
C HIS A 262 -0.54 -17.09 7.74
N THR A 263 -0.80 -15.92 7.17
CA THR A 263 -1.25 -14.74 7.94
C THR A 263 -2.57 -15.00 8.66
N LEU A 264 -3.51 -15.71 8.02
CA LEU A 264 -4.80 -16.03 8.58
C LEU A 264 -4.71 -17.06 9.72
N LEU A 265 -3.81 -18.03 9.62
CA LEU A 265 -3.60 -19.09 10.61
C LEU A 265 -2.78 -18.65 11.82
N PHE A 266 -1.76 -17.82 11.60
CA PHE A 266 -0.79 -17.46 12.64
C PHE A 266 -0.98 -16.07 13.25
N GLN A 267 -1.98 -15.30 12.83
CA GLN A 267 -2.37 -14.08 13.55
C GLN A 267 -2.62 -14.36 15.05
N MET A 268 -2.38 -13.36 15.91
CA MET A 268 -2.68 -13.50 17.33
C MET A 268 -4.19 -13.62 17.56
N GLU A 269 -4.59 -14.64 18.33
CA GLU A 269 -6.01 -14.91 18.60
C GLU A 269 -6.71 -13.74 19.30
N ALA A 270 -5.98 -13.05 20.19
CA ALA A 270 -6.47 -11.87 20.89
C ALA A 270 -6.99 -10.79 19.93
N PHE A 271 -6.31 -10.52 18.80
CA PHE A 271 -6.76 -9.50 17.85
C PHE A 271 -8.04 -9.89 17.12
N LYS A 272 -8.32 -11.19 16.93
CA LYS A 272 -9.62 -11.61 16.38
C LYS A 272 -10.74 -11.23 17.33
N GLU A 273 -10.58 -11.51 18.62
CA GLU A 273 -11.57 -11.23 19.65
C GLU A 273 -11.79 -9.72 19.83
N ILE A 274 -10.70 -8.95 19.92
CA ILE A 274 -10.71 -7.49 20.02
C ILE A 274 -11.54 -6.88 18.86
N ASN A 275 -11.16 -7.16 17.62
CA ASN A 275 -11.76 -6.50 16.46
C ASN A 275 -13.27 -6.75 16.33
N ARG A 276 -13.71 -8.00 16.58
CA ARG A 276 -15.14 -8.35 16.53
C ARG A 276 -15.93 -7.72 17.67
N THR A 277 -15.32 -7.64 18.86
CA THR A 277 -15.92 -6.99 20.03
C THR A 277 -16.10 -5.51 19.77
N GLU A 278 -15.06 -4.82 19.29
CA GLU A 278 -15.14 -3.40 18.95
C GLU A 278 -16.19 -3.12 17.88
N MET A 279 -16.25 -3.96 16.84
CA MET A 279 -17.26 -3.82 15.79
C MET A 279 -18.69 -3.88 16.35
N ILE A 280 -18.96 -4.76 17.30
CA ILE A 280 -20.28 -4.91 17.93
C ILE A 280 -20.58 -3.75 18.88
N PHE A 281 -19.73 -3.53 19.89
CA PHE A 281 -20.04 -2.61 20.99
C PHE A 281 -19.82 -1.15 20.60
N VAL A 282 -18.79 -0.83 19.83
CA VAL A 282 -18.48 0.55 19.40
C VAL A 282 -19.11 0.84 18.04
N GLY A 283 -18.90 -0.01 17.05
CA GLY A 283 -19.35 0.24 15.67
C GLY A 283 -20.87 0.19 15.47
N ILE A 284 -21.48 -0.91 15.91
CA ILE A 284 -22.92 -1.16 15.73
C ILE A 284 -23.71 -0.50 16.87
N MET A 285 -23.51 -0.95 18.10
CA MET A 285 -24.35 -0.57 19.25
C MET A 285 -24.03 0.82 19.77
N GLY A 286 -22.79 1.30 19.63
CA GLY A 286 -22.37 2.60 20.15
C GLY A 286 -23.12 3.81 19.57
N LYS A 287 -23.73 3.66 18.39
CA LYS A 287 -24.62 4.66 17.77
C LYS A 287 -26.06 4.15 17.59
N SER A 288 -26.43 3.07 18.29
CA SER A 288 -27.77 2.50 18.20
C SER A 288 -28.78 3.27 19.05
N PRO A 289 -30.01 3.51 18.55
CA PRO A 289 -31.11 4.03 19.36
C PRO A 289 -31.67 2.99 20.35
N ASP A 290 -31.43 1.69 20.14
CA ASP A 290 -31.87 0.61 21.03
C ASP A 290 -30.78 -0.49 21.11
N PRO A 291 -29.69 -0.26 21.87
CA PRO A 291 -28.60 -1.21 21.99
C PRO A 291 -29.00 -2.57 22.58
N ALA A 292 -30.06 -2.62 23.39
CA ALA A 292 -30.52 -3.86 24.00
C ALA A 292 -31.16 -4.78 22.96
N LYS A 293 -31.98 -4.22 22.06
CA LYS A 293 -32.53 -4.96 20.92
C LYS A 293 -31.43 -5.43 19.97
N ASP A 294 -30.48 -4.55 19.64
CA ASP A 294 -29.37 -4.90 18.75
C ASP A 294 -28.50 -6.02 19.35
N ALA A 295 -28.26 -6.00 20.66
CA ALA A 295 -27.56 -7.07 21.36
C ALA A 295 -28.25 -8.42 21.14
N VAL A 296 -29.58 -8.49 21.31
CA VAL A 296 -30.36 -9.72 21.07
C VAL A 296 -30.26 -10.19 19.63
N GLU A 297 -30.39 -9.29 18.66
CA GLU A 297 -30.31 -9.62 17.24
C GLU A 297 -28.89 -10.06 16.80
N LEU A 298 -27.86 -9.59 17.50
CA LEU A 298 -26.46 -10.04 17.37
C LEU A 298 -26.18 -11.35 18.13
N GLY A 299 -27.16 -11.89 18.86
CA GLY A 299 -27.07 -13.16 19.60
C GLY A 299 -26.60 -13.02 21.05
N LEU A 300 -26.49 -11.80 21.56
CA LEU A 300 -26.07 -11.47 22.92
C LEU A 300 -27.28 -11.29 23.85
N PRO A 301 -27.10 -11.37 25.19
CA PRO A 301 -28.14 -10.99 26.14
C PRO A 301 -28.53 -9.51 26.00
N ALA A 302 -29.81 -9.17 26.22
CA ALA A 302 -30.30 -7.79 26.04
C ALA A 302 -29.56 -6.77 26.93
N ASP A 303 -29.18 -7.17 28.14
CA ASP A 303 -28.45 -6.33 29.08
C ASP A 303 -26.98 -6.08 28.69
N PHE A 304 -26.43 -6.79 27.68
CA PHE A 304 -25.15 -6.43 27.09
C PHE A 304 -25.21 -5.12 26.30
N GLY A 305 -26.41 -4.61 26.00
CA GLY A 305 -26.58 -3.24 25.49
C GLY A 305 -25.98 -2.16 26.41
N GLN A 306 -25.76 -2.46 27.70
CA GLN A 306 -25.08 -1.55 28.64
C GLN A 306 -23.63 -1.22 28.25
N TYR A 307 -23.00 -2.07 27.42
CA TYR A 307 -21.63 -1.89 26.95
C TYR A 307 -21.55 -1.09 25.63
N ALA A 308 -22.67 -0.60 25.11
CA ALA A 308 -22.70 0.21 23.89
C ALA A 308 -21.76 1.44 24.01
N GLY A 309 -20.88 1.59 23.02
CA GLY A 309 -19.88 2.66 22.96
C GLY A 309 -18.64 2.44 23.84
N LEU A 310 -18.56 1.34 24.60
CA LEU A 310 -17.39 1.03 25.42
C LEU A 310 -16.38 0.19 24.62
N ASN A 311 -15.12 0.63 24.63
CA ASN A 311 -14.03 -0.05 23.93
C ASN A 311 -13.36 -1.13 24.80
N TRP A 312 -12.63 -2.03 24.15
CA TRP A 312 -11.88 -3.14 24.73
C TRP A 312 -10.86 -2.69 25.79
N TRP A 313 -10.25 -1.53 25.60
CA TRP A 313 -9.19 -1.02 26.49
C TRP A 313 -9.74 -0.24 27.68
N GLY A 314 -11.05 -0.03 27.75
CA GLY A 314 -11.72 0.76 28.78
C GLY A 314 -11.75 0.09 30.16
N GLU A 315 -11.99 0.89 31.19
CA GLU A 315 -12.14 0.40 32.56
C GLU A 315 -13.32 -0.58 32.67
N LYS A 316 -14.44 -0.27 32.00
CA LYS A 316 -15.69 -1.06 31.97
C LYS A 316 -15.88 -1.84 30.67
N ALA A 317 -14.80 -2.34 30.11
CA ALA A 317 -14.82 -3.05 28.83
C ALA A 317 -15.69 -4.34 28.91
N PRO A 318 -16.38 -4.71 27.81
CA PRO A 318 -17.37 -5.81 27.80
C PRO A 318 -16.78 -7.16 28.23
N GLN A 319 -15.50 -7.41 27.94
CA GLN A 319 -14.81 -8.65 28.32
C GLN A 319 -14.52 -8.80 29.81
N LYS A 320 -14.81 -7.76 30.60
CA LYS A 320 -14.73 -7.80 32.06
C LYS A 320 -16.06 -8.23 32.72
N ASP A 321 -17.15 -8.41 31.96
CA ASP A 321 -18.38 -9.02 32.48
C ASP A 321 -18.10 -10.47 32.92
N PRO A 322 -18.53 -10.91 34.12
CA PRO A 322 -18.36 -12.28 34.58
C PRO A 322 -18.90 -13.35 33.63
N ARG A 323 -19.88 -13.02 32.79
CA ARG A 323 -20.51 -13.90 31.79
C ARG A 323 -19.78 -13.88 30.45
N TRP A 324 -18.69 -13.13 30.30
CA TRP A 324 -17.93 -13.08 29.04
C TRP A 324 -17.59 -14.47 28.47
N PRO A 325 -17.14 -15.47 29.27
CA PRO A 325 -16.85 -16.81 28.75
C PRO A 325 -18.04 -17.50 28.08
N GLU A 326 -19.28 -17.17 28.47
CA GLU A 326 -20.51 -17.77 27.93
C GLU A 326 -20.98 -17.08 26.64
N VAL A 327 -20.54 -15.85 26.41
CA VAL A 327 -21.05 -14.96 25.35
C VAL A 327 -20.03 -14.74 24.24
N LYS A 328 -18.73 -14.78 24.53
CA LYS A 328 -17.66 -14.46 23.58
C LYS A 328 -17.69 -15.27 22.28
N ASP A 329 -18.15 -16.53 22.32
CA ASP A 329 -18.22 -17.39 21.14
C ASP A 329 -19.35 -16.99 20.17
N ARG A 330 -20.30 -16.16 20.62
CA ARG A 330 -21.36 -15.58 19.78
C ARG A 330 -20.88 -14.33 19.05
N ILE A 331 -19.75 -13.76 19.44
CA ILE A 331 -19.14 -12.58 18.83
C ILE A 331 -18.35 -13.05 17.59
N THR A 332 -19.05 -13.17 16.47
CA THR A 332 -18.50 -13.69 15.21
C THR A 332 -18.75 -12.73 14.05
N TYR A 333 -17.85 -12.73 13.05
CA TYR A 333 -18.08 -11.99 11.81
C TYR A 333 -19.31 -12.46 11.04
N ALA A 334 -19.73 -13.72 11.22
CA ALA A 334 -20.96 -14.24 10.63
C ALA A 334 -22.21 -13.55 11.21
N ASN A 335 -22.27 -13.37 12.53
CA ASN A 335 -23.37 -12.68 13.19
C ASN A 335 -23.36 -11.18 12.85
N ILE A 336 -22.19 -10.55 12.86
CA ILE A 336 -22.01 -9.15 12.41
C ILE A 336 -22.52 -8.97 10.97
N GLY A 337 -22.06 -9.82 10.04
CA GLY A 337 -22.49 -9.76 8.64
C GLY A 337 -23.99 -10.02 8.47
N GLY A 338 -24.53 -11.02 9.16
CA GLY A 338 -25.97 -11.34 9.14
C GLY A 338 -26.84 -10.21 9.67
N TYR A 339 -26.39 -9.53 10.73
CA TYR A 339 -27.03 -8.33 11.26
C TYR A 339 -26.97 -7.19 10.24
N LEU A 340 -25.78 -6.84 9.72
CA LEU A 340 -25.65 -5.73 8.76
C LEU A 340 -26.49 -5.92 7.48
N VAL A 341 -26.69 -7.15 7.01
CA VAL A 341 -27.57 -7.46 5.87
C VAL A 341 -29.05 -7.18 6.20
N LYS A 342 -29.51 -7.49 7.41
CA LYS A 342 -30.89 -7.21 7.87
C LYS A 342 -31.09 -5.73 8.19
N HIS A 343 -30.02 -5.01 8.51
CA HIS A 343 -30.03 -3.61 8.92
C HIS A 343 -29.17 -2.74 7.97
N PRO A 344 -29.56 -2.60 6.69
CA PRO A 344 -28.75 -1.87 5.70
C PRO A 344 -28.52 -0.39 6.08
N GLY A 345 -29.43 0.23 6.85
CA GLY A 345 -29.23 1.58 7.39
C GLY A 345 -28.05 1.69 8.35
N VAL A 346 -27.79 0.64 9.16
CA VAL A 346 -26.62 0.57 10.04
C VAL A 346 -25.35 0.40 9.22
N ALA A 347 -25.37 -0.48 8.20
CA ALA A 347 -24.24 -0.65 7.30
C ALA A 347 -23.88 0.65 6.56
N LEU A 348 -24.88 1.37 6.05
CA LEU A 348 -24.67 2.66 5.38
C LEU A 348 -24.12 3.73 6.33
N ARG A 349 -24.61 3.80 7.58
CA ARG A 349 -24.09 4.73 8.59
C ARG A 349 -22.63 4.45 8.93
N ILE A 350 -22.25 3.17 9.06
CA ILE A 350 -20.86 2.77 9.30
C ILE A 350 -19.98 3.17 8.11
N ALA A 351 -20.45 2.89 6.89
CA ALA A 351 -19.76 3.30 5.67
C ALA A 351 -19.59 4.82 5.58
N ASP A 352 -20.61 5.60 5.93
CA ASP A 352 -20.60 7.07 5.90
C ASP A 352 -19.51 7.64 6.81
N GLY A 353 -19.44 7.20 8.07
CA GLY A 353 -18.33 7.57 8.97
C GLY A 353 -16.97 7.15 8.42
N GLY A 354 -16.92 6.00 7.75
CA GLY A 354 -15.74 5.53 7.04
C GLY A 354 -15.27 6.42 5.90
N LEU A 355 -16.18 7.11 5.21
CA LEU A 355 -15.82 8.06 4.17
C LEU A 355 -15.11 9.27 4.77
N ASP A 356 -15.54 9.74 5.93
CA ASP A 356 -14.86 10.81 6.65
C ASP A 356 -13.45 10.40 7.08
N ASP A 357 -13.30 9.20 7.66
CA ASP A 357 -11.99 8.62 8.00
C ASP A 357 -11.08 8.47 6.77
N PHE A 358 -11.64 8.02 5.64
CA PHE A 358 -10.91 7.88 4.39
C PHE A 358 -10.41 9.22 3.85
N ALA A 359 -11.23 10.27 3.96
CA ALA A 359 -10.89 11.63 3.57
C ALA A 359 -9.86 12.27 4.52
N ALA A 360 -9.98 12.01 5.82
CA ALA A 360 -9.02 12.46 6.83
C ALA A 360 -7.64 11.86 6.57
N SER A 361 -7.61 10.60 6.12
CA SER A 361 -6.46 9.81 5.69
C SER A 361 -5.40 9.52 6.75
N ARG A 362 -5.25 10.40 7.75
CA ARG A 362 -4.26 10.31 8.82
C ARG A 362 -4.95 10.38 10.18
N PRO A 363 -4.63 9.49 11.13
CA PRO A 363 -5.09 9.61 12.51
C PRO A 363 -4.64 10.96 13.09
N ASP A 364 -5.53 11.68 13.77
CA ASP A 364 -5.29 13.01 14.34
C ASP A 364 -4.64 12.97 15.73
N ASN A 365 -4.67 11.81 16.37
CA ASN A 365 -4.18 11.52 17.72
C ASN A 365 -2.69 11.12 17.78
N LEU A 366 -1.98 10.98 16.65
CA LEU A 366 -0.59 10.52 16.64
C LEU A 366 0.40 11.66 16.34
N GLY A 367 1.18 12.06 17.35
CA GLY A 367 2.27 13.02 17.22
C GLY A 367 3.40 12.51 16.32
N SER A 368 4.07 13.43 15.61
CA SER A 368 5.10 13.08 14.62
C SER A 368 6.53 13.35 15.05
N TYR A 369 6.70 14.14 16.09
CA TYR A 369 7.98 14.68 16.51
C TYR A 369 8.46 13.99 17.78
N PRO A 370 9.77 13.80 17.97
CA PRO A 370 10.31 13.42 19.27
C PRO A 370 10.18 14.61 20.25
N VAL A 371 10.19 14.33 21.56
CA VAL A 371 10.17 15.38 22.59
C VAL A 371 11.31 16.40 22.41
N SER A 372 12.49 15.95 21.97
CA SER A 372 13.68 16.77 21.74
C SER A 372 13.50 17.82 20.63
N ALA A 373 12.47 17.71 19.79
CA ALA A 373 12.13 18.72 18.80
C ALA A 373 11.45 19.97 19.40
N GLY A 374 11.10 19.95 20.70
CA GLY A 374 10.46 21.08 21.39
C GLY A 374 9.07 21.42 20.86
N LYS A 375 8.40 20.47 20.20
CA LYS A 375 7.02 20.61 19.72
C LYS A 375 6.03 20.19 20.82
N PRO A 376 4.81 20.75 20.83
CA PRO A 376 3.75 20.28 21.73
C PRO A 376 3.47 18.78 21.56
N ALA A 377 2.99 18.14 22.63
CA ALA A 377 2.45 16.78 22.58
C ALA A 377 1.39 16.65 21.47
N GLY A 378 1.44 15.55 20.72
CA GLY A 378 0.51 15.28 19.62
C GLY A 378 0.76 16.12 18.35
N ALA A 379 1.79 16.98 18.32
CA ALA A 379 2.06 17.81 17.14
C ALA A 379 2.36 16.96 15.89
N GLN A 380 1.67 17.25 14.80
CA GLN A 380 1.79 16.53 13.54
C GLN A 380 2.67 17.24 12.52
N GLU A 381 3.41 16.47 11.73
CA GLU A 381 4.20 17.00 10.62
C GLU A 381 3.35 17.16 9.34
N HIS A 382 3.54 18.27 8.62
CA HIS A 382 2.84 18.55 7.36
C HIS A 382 3.80 19.03 6.26
N ARG A 383 5.06 18.58 6.29
CA ARG A 383 6.11 19.08 5.36
C ARG A 383 5.75 18.81 3.90
N LEU A 384 5.05 17.71 3.63
CA LEU A 384 4.43 17.39 2.35
C LEU A 384 3.05 16.75 2.62
N ALA A 385 1.97 17.49 2.43
CA ALA A 385 0.59 17.03 2.68
C ALA A 385 -0.33 17.37 1.49
N LEU A 386 0.21 17.34 0.27
CA LEU A 386 -0.52 17.72 -0.93
C LEU A 386 -1.51 16.63 -1.35
N TYR A 387 -1.11 15.36 -1.24
CA TYR A 387 -1.97 14.25 -1.63
C TYR A 387 -3.12 14.09 -0.62
N THR A 388 -2.81 14.11 0.67
CA THR A 388 -3.83 14.06 1.72
C THR A 388 -4.74 15.29 1.73
N GLY A 389 -4.18 16.49 1.56
CA GLY A 389 -4.97 17.72 1.42
C GLY A 389 -5.94 17.65 0.24
N PHE A 390 -5.52 17.08 -0.89
CA PHE A 390 -6.39 16.83 -2.04
C PHE A 390 -7.53 15.85 -1.71
N LEU A 391 -7.24 14.71 -1.08
CA LEU A 391 -8.28 13.74 -0.70
C LEU A 391 -9.29 14.35 0.27
N ARG A 392 -8.81 15.08 1.27
CA ARG A 392 -9.67 15.78 2.25
C ARG A 392 -10.57 16.80 1.59
N THR A 393 -10.06 17.55 0.61
CA THR A 393 -10.84 18.53 -0.15
C THR A 393 -11.88 17.88 -1.03
N LEU A 394 -11.54 16.74 -1.64
CA LEU A 394 -12.45 16.01 -2.52
C LEU A 394 -13.57 15.30 -1.73
N GLY A 395 -13.27 14.84 -0.51
CA GLY A 395 -14.20 14.10 0.34
C GLY A 395 -14.23 12.61 0.02
N GLY A 396 -14.41 11.78 1.04
CA GLY A 396 -14.23 10.32 0.94
C GLY A 396 -15.21 9.66 -0.02
N GLY A 397 -16.46 10.14 -0.06
CA GLY A 397 -17.49 9.63 -0.98
C GLY A 397 -17.08 9.78 -2.45
N TRP A 398 -16.53 10.93 -2.82
CA TRP A 398 -16.03 11.17 -4.17
C TRP A 398 -14.77 10.36 -4.48
N VAL A 399 -13.82 10.28 -3.53
CA VAL A 399 -12.61 9.47 -3.70
C VAL A 399 -12.95 7.99 -3.90
N LEU A 400 -13.90 7.45 -3.13
CA LEU A 400 -14.36 6.08 -3.26
C LEU A 400 -15.15 5.88 -4.57
N GLY A 401 -16.00 6.84 -4.94
CA GLY A 401 -16.70 6.90 -6.23
C GLY A 401 -15.75 6.85 -7.44
N LEU A 402 -14.61 7.55 -7.36
CA LEU A 402 -13.58 7.52 -8.40
C LEU A 402 -12.96 6.14 -8.58
N GLN A 403 -12.95 5.28 -7.55
CA GLN A 403 -12.45 3.91 -7.71
C GLN A 403 -13.34 3.10 -8.66
N PHE A 404 -14.66 3.27 -8.59
CA PHE A 404 -15.58 2.67 -9.55
C PHE A 404 -15.36 3.22 -10.97
N ALA A 405 -15.06 4.52 -11.10
CA ALA A 405 -14.70 5.11 -12.37
C ALA A 405 -13.39 4.50 -12.93
N PHE A 406 -12.36 4.27 -12.10
CA PHE A 406 -11.14 3.58 -12.50
C PHE A 406 -11.37 2.15 -12.94
N LEU A 407 -12.22 1.41 -12.24
CA LEU A 407 -12.61 0.06 -12.65
C LEU A 407 -13.28 0.08 -14.03
N ALA A 408 -14.31 0.91 -14.21
CA ALA A 408 -15.09 0.97 -15.43
C ALA A 408 -14.28 1.52 -16.62
N ALA A 409 -13.66 2.69 -16.47
CA ALA A 409 -12.88 3.34 -17.51
C ALA A 409 -11.60 2.55 -17.83
N GLY A 410 -10.93 2.01 -16.80
CA GLY A 410 -9.78 1.14 -16.95
C GLY A 410 -10.13 -0.12 -17.75
N ALA A 411 -11.23 -0.81 -17.42
CA ALA A 411 -11.67 -2.00 -18.15
C ALA A 411 -12.05 -1.69 -19.60
N TRP A 412 -12.79 -0.60 -19.83
CA TRP A 412 -13.14 -0.13 -21.17
C TRP A 412 -11.90 0.18 -22.00
N TRP A 413 -10.93 0.91 -21.44
CA TRP A 413 -9.72 1.29 -22.15
C TRP A 413 -8.77 0.10 -22.36
N LEU A 414 -8.74 -0.84 -21.43
CA LEU A 414 -7.99 -2.09 -21.55
C LEU A 414 -8.47 -2.91 -22.75
N ARG A 415 -9.79 -2.99 -22.97
CA ARG A 415 -10.39 -3.64 -24.15
C ARG A 415 -10.02 -2.96 -25.46
N ARG A 416 -9.88 -1.63 -25.44
CA ARG A 416 -9.52 -0.78 -26.60
C ARG A 416 -8.03 -0.73 -26.91
N SER A 417 -7.18 -1.38 -26.12
CA SER A 417 -5.72 -1.31 -26.26
C SER A 417 -5.06 -2.68 -26.55
N PRO A 418 -5.54 -3.49 -27.53
CA PRO A 418 -5.00 -4.83 -27.77
C PRO A 418 -3.51 -4.80 -28.17
N ASP A 419 -3.09 -3.79 -28.93
CA ASP A 419 -1.76 -3.75 -29.55
C ASP A 419 -0.67 -3.09 -28.69
N ASN A 420 -1.00 -2.66 -27.46
CA ASN A 420 -0.06 -1.98 -26.56
C ASN A 420 0.07 -2.73 -25.22
N PRO A 421 0.92 -3.78 -25.14
CA PRO A 421 1.04 -4.59 -23.94
C PRO A 421 1.48 -3.81 -22.70
N ARG A 422 2.26 -2.73 -22.85
CA ARG A 422 2.64 -1.86 -21.74
C ARG A 422 1.46 -1.09 -21.20
N ARG A 423 0.72 -0.40 -22.06
CA ARG A 423 -0.51 0.30 -21.65
C ARG A 423 -1.47 -0.64 -20.95
N ARG A 424 -1.65 -1.86 -21.48
CA ARG A 424 -2.48 -2.90 -20.86
C ARG A 424 -2.04 -3.24 -19.44
N ALA A 425 -0.73 -3.34 -19.17
CA ALA A 425 -0.23 -3.61 -17.83
C ALA A 425 -0.55 -2.47 -16.85
N PHE A 426 -0.36 -1.21 -17.26
CA PHE A 426 -0.74 -0.05 -16.45
C PHE A 426 -2.24 -0.03 -16.17
N LEU A 427 -3.10 -0.26 -17.18
CA LEU A 427 -4.55 -0.26 -17.01
C LEU A 427 -5.06 -1.43 -16.16
N ALA A 428 -4.51 -2.62 -16.34
CA ALA A 428 -4.84 -3.76 -15.49
C ALA A 428 -4.45 -3.50 -14.02
N LEU A 429 -3.34 -2.80 -13.79
CA LEU A 429 -2.92 -2.39 -12.46
C LEU A 429 -3.80 -1.28 -11.87
N VAL A 430 -4.27 -0.31 -12.67
CA VAL A 430 -5.27 0.68 -12.22
C VAL A 430 -6.56 -0.02 -11.75
N ILE A 431 -7.05 -1.00 -12.50
CA ILE A 431 -8.21 -1.82 -12.10
C ILE A 431 -7.91 -2.59 -10.80
N CYS A 432 -6.73 -3.20 -10.71
CA CYS A 432 -6.29 -3.93 -9.52
C CYS A 432 -6.26 -3.02 -8.27
N LEU A 433 -5.71 -1.81 -8.38
CA LEU A 433 -5.62 -0.87 -7.26
C LEU A 433 -6.96 -0.24 -6.88
N GLY A 434 -7.84 0.01 -7.86
CA GLY A 434 -9.23 0.39 -7.58
C GLY A 434 -9.96 -0.70 -6.80
N GLY A 435 -9.81 -1.96 -7.24
CA GLY A 435 -10.33 -3.12 -6.51
C GLY A 435 -9.73 -3.25 -5.11
N ALA A 436 -8.41 -3.05 -4.97
CA ALA A 436 -7.72 -3.10 -3.69
C ALA A 436 -8.18 -2.01 -2.72
N THR A 437 -8.46 -0.81 -3.23
CA THR A 437 -9.02 0.28 -2.44
C THR A 437 -10.40 -0.08 -1.92
N LEU A 438 -11.29 -0.58 -2.78
CA LEU A 438 -12.65 -0.97 -2.38
C LEU A 438 -12.65 -2.13 -1.38
N THR A 439 -11.82 -3.16 -1.61
CA THR A 439 -11.70 -4.27 -0.65
C THR A 439 -11.14 -3.78 0.69
N GLN A 440 -10.15 -2.87 0.67
CA GLN A 440 -9.58 -2.35 1.90
C GLN A 440 -10.57 -1.49 2.67
N PHE A 441 -11.32 -0.64 1.97
CA PHE A 441 -12.37 0.16 2.58
C PHE A 441 -13.40 -0.72 3.28
N ALA A 442 -13.96 -1.71 2.58
CA ALA A 442 -14.90 -2.66 3.18
C ALA A 442 -14.29 -3.43 4.36
N THR A 443 -13.03 -3.85 4.25
CA THR A 443 -12.34 -4.60 5.32
C THR A 443 -12.15 -3.76 6.56
N ALA A 444 -11.69 -2.51 6.42
CA ALA A 444 -11.48 -1.61 7.55
C ALA A 444 -12.81 -1.24 8.22
N MET A 445 -13.85 -0.94 7.43
CA MET A 445 -15.13 -0.44 7.98
C MET A 445 -15.99 -1.50 8.65
N TYR A 446 -15.91 -2.74 8.19
CA TYR A 446 -16.75 -3.83 8.71
C TYR A 446 -15.95 -4.87 9.50
N GLY A 447 -14.62 -4.73 9.56
CA GLY A 447 -13.74 -5.61 10.30
C GLY A 447 -13.47 -5.17 11.73
N GLU A 448 -13.52 -3.87 12.00
CA GLU A 448 -13.35 -3.26 13.32
C GLU A 448 -14.00 -1.87 13.36
N ALA A 449 -14.00 -1.20 14.52
CA ALA A 449 -14.65 0.10 14.70
C ALA A 449 -13.79 1.15 15.43
N ILE A 450 -12.50 0.89 15.62
CA ILE A 450 -11.54 1.82 16.24
C ILE A 450 -10.38 2.05 15.29
N GLU A 451 -9.81 3.26 15.32
CA GLU A 451 -8.63 3.64 14.54
C GLU A 451 -8.77 3.46 13.02
N ASN A 452 -10.00 3.51 12.51
CA ASN A 452 -10.37 3.30 11.11
C ASN A 452 -9.45 4.01 10.12
N THR A 453 -9.12 5.27 10.39
CA THR A 453 -8.24 6.08 9.54
C THR A 453 -6.88 5.41 9.30
N LYS A 454 -6.28 4.79 10.33
CA LYS A 454 -5.04 4.00 10.21
C LYS A 454 -5.27 2.75 9.35
N HIS A 455 -6.36 2.03 9.59
CA HIS A 455 -6.66 0.77 8.90
C HIS A 455 -7.01 0.94 7.41
N LEU A 456 -7.37 2.15 7.00
CA LEU A 456 -7.61 2.53 5.61
C LEU A 456 -6.34 2.85 4.82
N ILE A 457 -5.17 2.93 5.45
CA ILE A 457 -3.94 3.46 4.83
C ILE A 457 -3.53 2.77 3.53
N TYR A 458 -3.72 1.45 3.41
CA TYR A 458 -3.38 0.73 2.18
C TYR A 458 -4.31 1.11 1.02
N GLY A 459 -5.59 1.36 1.30
CA GLY A 459 -6.56 1.81 0.30
C GLY A 459 -6.30 3.26 -0.11
N ILE A 460 -5.95 4.11 0.86
CA ILE A 460 -5.51 5.49 0.62
C ILE A 460 -4.27 5.48 -0.26
N PHE A 461 -3.26 4.67 0.04
CA PHE A 461 -2.06 4.61 -0.78
C PHE A 461 -2.32 4.03 -2.18
N ALA A 462 -3.12 2.96 -2.28
CA ALA A 462 -3.52 2.36 -3.55
C ALA A 462 -4.25 3.36 -4.46
N THR A 463 -5.10 4.22 -3.90
CA THR A 463 -5.78 5.31 -4.61
C THR A 463 -4.79 6.26 -5.27
N GLY A 464 -3.78 6.71 -4.52
CA GLY A 464 -2.75 7.62 -5.01
C GLY A 464 -1.93 6.99 -6.15
N LEU A 465 -1.57 5.72 -5.98
CA LEU A 465 -0.90 4.94 -7.02
C LEU A 465 -1.77 4.80 -8.28
N ALA A 466 -3.09 4.58 -8.13
CA ALA A 466 -4.02 4.50 -9.25
C ALA A 466 -4.13 5.83 -10.04
N PHE A 467 -4.12 6.98 -9.35
CA PHE A 467 -4.05 8.30 -10.01
C PHE A 467 -2.80 8.43 -10.87
N VAL A 468 -1.63 8.12 -10.29
CA VAL A 468 -0.33 8.21 -10.96
C VAL A 468 -0.26 7.26 -12.15
N LEU A 469 -0.73 6.03 -12.01
CA LEU A 469 -0.71 5.03 -13.08
C LEU A 469 -1.69 5.35 -14.21
N THR A 470 -2.83 5.95 -13.90
CA THR A 470 -3.76 6.46 -14.92
C THR A 470 -3.08 7.53 -15.76
N ALA A 471 -2.42 8.51 -15.12
CA ALA A 471 -1.63 9.53 -15.83
C ALA A 471 -0.50 8.90 -16.64
N ALA A 472 0.22 7.91 -16.09
CA ALA A 472 1.29 7.21 -16.79
C ALA A 472 0.79 6.42 -18.02
N ALA A 473 -0.38 5.78 -17.93
CA ALA A 473 -1.00 5.10 -19.06
C ALA A 473 -1.30 6.07 -20.21
N VAL A 474 -1.80 7.28 -19.89
CA VAL A 474 -2.10 8.32 -20.90
C VAL A 474 -0.82 8.92 -21.49
N LEU A 475 0.07 9.39 -20.63
CA LEU A 475 1.17 10.28 -21.01
C LEU A 475 2.46 9.53 -21.38
N CYS A 476 2.66 8.33 -20.83
CA CYS A 476 3.93 7.60 -20.89
C CYS A 476 3.85 6.23 -21.55
N THR A 477 2.70 5.88 -22.16
CA THR A 477 2.55 4.69 -23.00
C THR A 477 1.95 5.03 -24.37
N PRO A 478 2.61 5.90 -25.17
CA PRO A 478 2.10 6.26 -26.50
C PRO A 478 1.92 5.00 -27.36
N ALA A 479 0.91 5.02 -28.23
CA ALA A 479 0.74 3.96 -29.21
C ALA A 479 2.02 3.85 -30.05
N SER A 480 2.44 2.64 -30.38
CA SER A 480 3.46 2.46 -31.42
C SER A 480 2.93 3.16 -32.67
N ALA A 481 3.69 4.13 -33.20
CA ALA A 481 3.35 4.70 -34.50
C ALA A 481 3.20 3.52 -35.47
N ALA A 482 2.05 3.40 -36.12
CA ALA A 482 1.87 2.44 -37.20
C ALA A 482 3.07 2.61 -38.15
N PRO A 483 3.71 1.52 -38.62
CA PRO A 483 4.72 1.65 -39.66
C PRO A 483 4.07 2.44 -40.79
N GLY A 484 4.57 3.65 -41.02
CA GLY A 484 3.99 4.55 -41.99
C GLY A 484 3.87 3.82 -43.31
N ARG A 485 2.67 3.85 -43.90
CA ARG A 485 2.56 3.82 -45.36
C ARG A 485 3.56 4.86 -45.86
N GLY A 486 4.62 4.39 -46.49
CA GLY A 486 5.58 5.27 -47.16
C GLY A 486 4.81 6.19 -48.12
N PRO A 487 5.37 7.36 -48.47
CA PRO A 487 4.77 8.20 -49.49
C PRO A 487 4.63 7.36 -50.76
N LEU A 488 3.40 7.06 -51.16
CA LEU A 488 3.07 6.61 -52.50
C LEU A 488 3.50 7.74 -53.44
N GLY A 489 4.57 7.53 -54.20
CA GLY A 489 5.02 8.51 -55.18
C GLY A 489 6.31 8.14 -55.88
N SER A 490 6.23 7.20 -56.83
CA SER A 490 6.49 7.44 -58.26
C SER A 490 6.83 6.12 -58.96
N SER A 491 5.83 5.50 -59.56
CA SER A 491 6.02 4.51 -60.61
C SER A 491 6.52 5.22 -61.87
N SER A 492 7.83 5.32 -62.06
CA SER A 492 8.40 5.54 -63.38
C SER A 492 8.56 4.16 -64.04
N GLY A 493 7.64 3.85 -64.96
CA GLY A 493 7.72 2.65 -65.77
C GLY A 493 8.92 2.68 -66.70
N THR A 494 9.78 1.67 -66.60
CA THR A 494 10.74 1.30 -67.64
C THR A 494 10.35 -0.07 -68.17
N ARG A 495 9.62 -0.03 -69.29
CA ARG A 495 9.24 -1.18 -70.12
C ARG A 495 10.51 -1.71 -70.78
N ARG A 496 11.07 -2.82 -70.28
CA ARG A 496 12.17 -3.53 -70.93
C ARG A 496 11.58 -4.41 -72.04
N MET A 497 11.82 -4.02 -73.29
CA MET A 497 11.67 -4.90 -74.46
C MET A 497 12.72 -6.00 -74.37
N THR A 498 12.29 -7.25 -74.29
CA THR A 498 13.12 -8.43 -74.60
C THR A 498 12.80 -8.88 -76.01
N THR A 499 13.71 -8.57 -76.93
CA THR A 499 13.87 -9.26 -78.21
C THR A 499 14.74 -10.48 -77.98
N THR A 500 14.24 -11.68 -78.28
CA THR A 500 15.08 -12.84 -78.58
C THR A 500 14.48 -13.60 -79.74
N SER A 501 15.15 -13.47 -80.88
CA SER A 501 15.06 -14.32 -82.06
C SER A 501 15.87 -15.60 -81.87
N ALA A 502 15.28 -16.72 -82.30
CA ALA A 502 15.86 -17.90 -82.93
C ALA A 502 17.28 -18.37 -82.57
N SER A 503 17.34 -19.60 -82.04
CA SER A 503 18.04 -20.75 -82.66
C SER A 503 17.53 -22.05 -82.06
#